data_AF-A0A7K0ZH01-F1
#
_entry.id   AF-A0A7K0ZH01-F1
#
_cell.length_a   1.000
_cell.length_b   1.000
_cell.length_c   1.000
_cell.angle_alpha   90.00
_cell.angle_beta   90.00
_cell.angle_gamma   90.00
#
_symmetry.space_group_name_H-M   'P 1'
#
loop_
_entity.id
_entity.type
_entity.pdbx_description
1 polymer ?
#
loop_
_entity_poly.entity_id
_entity_poly.type
_entity_poly.pdbx_seq_one_letter_code
_entity_poly.pdbx_strand_id
1 'polypeptide(L)' 'MRAPVSWLRELVEIPADQSGRDIAEHLVRAGLEVETVEAIGEGVIGTLVVGHVVVVEELT' A
#
# COMPACT_ATOMS: atom_id res chain seq x y z
N MET A 1 10.45 -4.31 8.76
CA MET A 1 10.15 -2.89 8.44
C MET A 1 9.02 -2.84 7.40
N ARG A 2 8.27 -1.74 7.29
CA ARG A 2 7.18 -1.60 6.30
C ARG A 2 7.38 -0.35 5.44
N ALA A 3 7.17 -0.47 4.14
CA ALA A 3 7.35 0.62 3.18
C ALA A 3 6.31 0.49 2.04
N PRO A 4 5.61 1.57 1.64
CA PRO A 4 4.73 1.54 0.47
C PRO A 4 5.52 1.40 -0.84
N VAL A 5 5.00 0.62 -1.79
CA VAL A 5 5.60 0.52 -3.14
C VAL A 5 5.63 1.88 -3.85
N SER A 6 4.62 2.73 -3.65
CA SER A 6 4.59 4.08 -4.22
C SER A 6 5.78 4.92 -3.75
N TRP A 7 6.13 4.85 -2.47
CA TRP A 7 7.27 5.58 -1.91
C TRP A 7 8.61 5.08 -2.47
N LEU A 8 8.77 3.77 -2.69
CA LEU A 8 9.97 3.23 -3.36
C LEU A 8 10.09 3.76 -4.80
N ARG A 9 8.98 3.86 -5.53
CA ARG A 9 8.94 4.37 -6.91
C ARG A 9 9.26 5.85 -7.02
N GLU A 10 9.09 6.62 -5.94
CA GLU A 10 9.53 8.02 -5.88
C GLU A 10 11.06 8.15 -5.75
N LEU A 11 11.73 7.13 -5.18
CA LEU A 11 13.15 7.17 -4.87
C LEU A 11 14.02 6.48 -5.93
N VAL A 12 13.49 5.47 -6.61
CA VAL A 12 14.22 4.69 -7.61
C VAL A 12 13.32 4.29 -8.78
N GLU A 13 13.91 4.16 -9.97
CA GLU A 13 13.20 3.65 -11.13
C GLU A 13 12.87 2.16 -10.94
N ILE A 14 11.57 1.86 -10.87
CA ILE A 14 11.04 0.50 -10.87
C ILE A 14 10.10 0.39 -12.08
N PRO A 15 10.24 -0.62 -12.95
CA PRO A 15 9.34 -0.81 -14.08
C PRO A 15 7.86 -0.84 -13.66
N ALA A 16 6.98 -0.26 -14.46
CA ALA A 16 5.57 -0.06 -14.11
C ALA A 16 4.76 -1.36 -14.05
N ASP A 17 5.21 -2.39 -14.75
CA ASP A 17 4.64 -3.73 -14.78
C ASP A 17 5.03 -4.60 -13.58
N GLN A 18 6.03 -4.19 -12.79
CA GLN A 18 6.46 -4.94 -11.61
C GLN A 18 5.46 -4.78 -10.46
N SER A 19 4.88 -5.90 -10.03
CA SER A 19 4.01 -5.96 -8.86
C SER A 19 4.81 -5.84 -7.55
N GLY A 20 4.10 -5.67 -6.43
CA GLY A 20 4.71 -5.74 -5.09
C GLY A 20 5.40 -7.08 -4.81
N ARG A 21 4.93 -8.18 -5.41
CA ARG A 21 5.56 -9.51 -5.27
C ARG A 21 6.84 -9.62 -6.09
N ASP A 22 6.87 -9.06 -7.30
CA ASP A 22 8.09 -9.04 -8.12
C ASP A 22 9.18 -8.22 -7.45
N ILE A 23 8.82 -7.06 -6.88
CA ILE A 23 9.73 -6.23 -6.09
C ILE A 23 10.26 -7.00 -4.87
N ALA A 24 9.39 -7.71 -4.15
CA ALA A 24 9.79 -8.53 -3.00
C ALA A 24 10.83 -9.60 -3.38
N GLU A 25 10.67 -10.27 -4.51
CA GLU A 25 11.65 -11.24 -5.01
C GLU A 25 13.03 -10.61 -5.23
N HIS A 26 13.09 -9.42 -5.83
CA HIS A 26 14.36 -8.70 -6.04
C HIS A 26 15.02 -8.28 -4.74
N LEU A 27 14.24 -7.84 -3.74
CA LEU A 27 14.75 -7.49 -2.41
C LEU A 27 15.34 -8.72 -1.70
N VAL A 28 14.64 -9.87 -1.76
CA VAL A 28 15.14 -11.14 -1.20
C VAL A 28 16.43 -11.57 -1.88
N ARG A 29 16.51 -11.47 -3.21
CA ARG A 29 17.74 -11.75 -3.96
C ARG A 29 18.90 -10.83 -3.59
N ALA A 30 18.61 -9.60 -3.14
CA ALA A 30 19.59 -8.66 -2.65
C ALA A 30 19.99 -8.90 -1.17
N GLY A 31 19.43 -9.93 -0.51
CA GLY A 31 19.75 -10.30 0.86
C GLY A 31 18.85 -9.65 1.93
N LEU A 32 17.75 -9.00 1.52
CA LEU A 32 16.78 -8.41 2.43
C LEU A 32 15.62 -9.38 2.70
N GLU A 33 15.28 -9.59 3.98
CA GLU A 33 14.11 -10.38 4.32
C GLU A 33 12.81 -9.63 4.01
N VAL A 34 11.86 -10.31 3.37
CA VAL A 34 10.50 -9.81 3.14
C VAL A 34 9.52 -10.77 3.80
N GLU A 35 8.96 -10.34 4.93
CA GLU A 35 8.01 -11.15 5.72
C GLU A 35 6.65 -11.27 5.02
N THR A 36 6.13 -10.17 4.47
CA THR A 36 4.77 -10.09 3.90
C THR A 36 4.68 -9.06 2.78
N VAL A 37 3.72 -9.26 1.87
CA VAL A 37 3.29 -8.30 0.85
C VAL A 37 1.77 -8.16 0.95
N GLU A 38 1.30 -6.96 1.23
CA GLU A 38 -0.12 -6.66 1.49
C GLU A 38 -0.71 -5.79 0.38
N ALA A 39 -1.93 -6.13 -0.05
CA ALA A 39 -2.73 -5.29 -0.94
C ALA A 39 -3.64 -4.38 -0.11
N ILE A 40 -3.46 -3.07 -0.25
CA ILE A 40 -4.29 -2.09 0.48
C ILE A 40 -5.66 -1.99 -0.18
N GLY A 41 -6.72 -2.08 0.62
CA GLY A 41 -8.11 -1.94 0.15
C GLY A 41 -8.71 -3.20 -0.46
N GLU A 42 -8.04 -4.35 -0.33
CA GLU A 42 -8.62 -5.64 -0.72
C GLU A 42 -9.96 -5.87 0.00
N GLY A 43 -10.99 -6.23 -0.77
CA GLY A 43 -12.34 -6.46 -0.25
C GLY A 43 -13.21 -5.20 -0.08
N VAL A 44 -12.69 -3.99 -0.34
CA VAL A 44 -13.53 -2.78 -0.40
C VAL A 44 -14.40 -2.85 -1.65
N ILE A 45 -15.71 -2.82 -1.46
CA ILE A 45 -16.72 -2.89 -2.52
C ILE A 45 -17.59 -1.63 -2.54
N GLY A 46 -18.12 -1.28 -3.71
CA GLY A 46 -18.95 -0.09 -3.89
C GLY A 46 -18.15 1.20 -4.12
N THR A 47 -18.84 2.33 -4.16
CA THR A 47 -18.22 3.64 -4.40
C THR A 47 -17.66 4.20 -3.09
N LEU A 48 -16.33 4.32 -3.00
CA LEU A 48 -15.64 4.94 -1.87
C LEU A 48 -15.40 6.42 -2.16
N VAL A 49 -15.89 7.29 -1.26
CA VAL A 49 -15.73 8.75 -1.37
C VAL A 49 -15.26 9.35 -0.06
N VAL A 50 -14.60 10.50 -0.15
CA VAL A 50 -14.24 11.32 1.02
C VAL A 50 -15.44 12.21 1.36
N GLY A 51 -15.89 12.17 2.61
CA GLY A 51 -16.95 13.02 3.14
C GLY A 51 -16.42 14.04 4.15
N HIS A 52 -17.13 15.16 4.28
CA HIS A 52 -16.87 16.16 5.33
C HIS A 52 -17.96 16.07 6.40
N VAL A 53 -17.56 15.90 7.66
CA VAL A 53 -18.49 15.85 8.80
C VAL A 53 -18.95 17.27 9.13
N VAL A 54 -20.25 17.52 9.05
CA VAL A 54 -20.84 18.86 9.30
C VAL A 54 -21.28 19.05 10.74
N VAL A 55 -21.84 17.99 11.36
CA VAL A 55 -22.34 18.00 12.74
C VAL A 55 -22.09 16.62 13.36
N VAL A 56 -21.79 16.59 14.66
CA VAL A 56 -21.75 15.38 15.50
C VAL A 56 -22.61 15.66 16.74
N GLU A 57 -23.48 14.72 17.12
CA GLU A 57 -24.31 14.79 18.34
C GLU A 57 -23.75 13.80 19.37
N GLU A 58 -23.61 14.24 20.62
CA GLU A 58 -23.18 13.41 21.75
C GLU A 58 -24.40 12.95 22.56
N LEU A 59 -24.56 11.64 22.75
CA LEU A 59 -25.65 11.06 23.52
C LEU A 59 -25.18 10.78 24.96
N THR A 60 -25.83 11.41 25.94
CA THR A 60 -25.63 11.18 27.39
C THR A 60 -26.61 10.19 27.97
#